data_AF-A0A6S9T408-F1
#
_entry.id   AF-A0A6S9T408-F1
#
_cell.length_a   1.000
_cell.length_b   1.000
_cell.length_c   1.000
_cell.angle_alpha   90.00
_cell.angle_beta   90.00
_cell.angle_gamma   90.00
#
_symmetry.space_group_name_H-M   'P 1'
#
loop_
_entity.id
_entity.type
_entity.pdbx_description
1 polymer ?
#
loop_
_entity_poly.entity_id
_entity_poly.type
_entity_poly.pdbx_seq_one_letter_code
_entity_poly.pdbx_strand_id
1 'polypeptide(L)'
;MTYDALKLSDTQMLDVLLLCRQHGAMVMVHAESHELVAWITAKLLDVELGGKFHAPHFHAMARPAVAEREAAHRAISFAEYVDTPLLIVHVSSGDTAAEIGRAKQRDIPIYGETCPQYLYLTDKCLCSAEGAKFLCSPPLRTEKEQAALWQALNEGVLQVVSSDHSAYNYGSAKGGASKTMGGTDAPFTKVPMGLPGLECRLPLLYSAALLGKISLTRMVEVVSTNPAKLYGLYPRKGALAVGADADIVVCDPNISSTIGSRSLHDELDYTPYEGVRVQGAVMFTFLRGDVVFRRDLRTGAEEITAARGGGQWCAAHTPHLLGHTNGARAWPCEGSVVLQRAAAFDAAMRGGVQQHPAAQRASEADATVEGETQPGAHTQAKEAIYDPAREGETACVPCDASDAEVWQLREKADL
;
A
#
# COMPACT_ATOMS: atom_id res chain seq x y z
N MET A 1 7.05 -0.26 12.10
CA MET A 1 5.82 -1.09 12.25
C MET A 1 4.92 -0.46 13.29
N THR A 2 3.60 -0.63 13.16
CA THR A 2 2.57 0.13 13.90
C THR A 2 1.91 -0.70 15.01
N TYR A 3 1.33 -0.03 16.01
CA TYR A 3 0.76 -0.57 17.27
C TYR A 3 1.80 -1.06 18.28
N ASP A 4 1.71 -0.60 19.54
CA ASP A 4 2.70 -0.92 20.57
C ASP A 4 2.86 -2.42 20.86
N ALA A 5 1.77 -3.18 20.77
CA ALA A 5 1.80 -4.62 21.02
C ALA A 5 2.36 -5.45 19.86
N LEU A 6 2.41 -4.89 18.64
CA LEU A 6 2.71 -5.63 17.41
C LEU A 6 3.90 -5.03 16.63
N LYS A 7 4.40 -3.87 17.03
CA LYS A 7 5.51 -3.22 16.35
C LYS A 7 6.79 -4.03 16.51
N LEU A 8 7.48 -4.23 15.39
CA LEU A 8 8.85 -4.68 15.34
C LEU A 8 9.79 -3.49 15.22
N SER A 9 10.95 -3.60 15.87
CA SER A 9 12.11 -2.75 15.57
C SER A 9 12.68 -3.10 14.20
N ASP A 10 13.53 -2.22 13.66
CA ASP A 10 14.19 -2.45 12.37
C ASP A 10 15.05 -3.71 12.36
N THR A 11 15.75 -4.00 13.47
CA THR A 11 16.53 -5.22 13.62
C THR A 11 15.64 -6.47 13.58
N GLN A 12 14.53 -6.45 14.32
CA GLN A 12 13.57 -7.57 14.30
C GLN A 12 12.96 -7.77 12.91
N MET A 13 12.71 -6.68 12.17
CA MET A 13 12.23 -6.78 10.79
C MET A 13 13.26 -7.42 9.86
N LEU A 14 14.54 -7.06 9.98
CA LEU A 14 15.64 -7.70 9.23
C LEU A 14 15.74 -9.19 9.56
N ASP A 15 15.61 -9.58 10.84
CA ASP A 15 15.61 -10.98 11.26
C ASP A 15 14.44 -11.76 10.65
N VAL A 16 13.23 -11.18 10.62
CA VAL A 16 12.05 -11.78 10.00
C VAL A 16 12.22 -11.93 8.48
N LEU A 17 12.73 -10.90 7.79
CA LEU A 17 13.01 -10.97 6.35
C LEU A 17 13.99 -12.09 6.04
N LEU A 18 15.09 -12.16 6.81
CA LEU A 18 16.11 -13.18 6.64
C LEU A 18 15.55 -14.60 6.88
N LEU A 19 14.78 -14.78 7.94
CA LEU A 19 14.14 -16.06 8.24
C LEU A 19 13.15 -16.47 7.13
N CYS A 20 12.30 -15.54 6.69
CA CYS A 20 11.33 -15.83 5.64
C CYS A 20 12.00 -16.16 4.31
N ARG A 21 13.13 -15.52 3.99
CA ARG A 21 13.96 -15.89 2.84
C ARG A 21 14.46 -17.33 2.93
N GLN A 22 14.99 -17.74 4.08
CA GLN A 22 15.49 -19.12 4.28
C GLN A 22 14.39 -20.18 4.09
N HIS A 23 13.15 -19.82 4.38
CA HIS A 23 12.00 -20.73 4.31
C HIS A 23 11.09 -20.53 3.07
N GLY A 24 11.39 -19.58 2.19
CA GLY A 24 10.57 -19.28 1.02
C GLY A 24 9.15 -18.82 1.40
N ALA A 25 9.03 -17.98 2.43
CA ALA A 25 7.77 -17.40 2.88
C ALA A 25 7.60 -15.96 2.33
N MET A 26 6.36 -15.60 1.99
CA MET A 26 6.02 -14.21 1.63
C MET A 26 5.93 -13.36 2.89
N VAL A 27 6.72 -12.29 2.96
CA VAL A 27 6.61 -11.30 4.05
C VAL A 27 5.53 -10.29 3.70
N MET A 28 4.64 -10.02 4.65
CA MET A 28 3.58 -9.01 4.52
C MET A 28 3.77 -7.94 5.59
N VAL A 29 3.66 -6.67 5.22
CA VAL A 29 3.94 -5.54 6.13
C VAL A 29 2.81 -4.53 6.12
N HIS A 30 2.23 -4.31 7.30
CA HIS A 30 1.47 -3.11 7.62
C HIS A 30 2.48 -1.96 7.81
N ALA A 31 2.52 -1.05 6.84
CA ALA A 31 3.54 0.00 6.76
C ALA A 31 2.98 1.35 7.22
N GLU A 32 3.02 1.65 8.52
CA GLU A 32 2.89 3.03 9.02
C GLU A 32 3.93 3.34 10.10
N SER A 33 4.50 4.54 10.05
CA SER A 33 5.52 5.01 10.98
C SER A 33 4.93 5.23 12.37
N HIS A 34 5.19 4.30 13.28
CA HIS A 34 4.59 4.33 14.62
C HIS A 34 4.97 5.57 15.42
N GLU A 35 6.25 5.95 15.41
CA GLU A 35 6.71 7.13 16.16
C GLU A 35 6.05 8.40 15.65
N LEU A 36 5.93 8.55 14.32
CA LEU A 36 5.24 9.71 13.73
C LEU A 36 3.75 9.72 14.09
N VAL A 37 3.07 8.57 13.99
CA VAL A 37 1.65 8.44 14.35
C VAL A 37 1.43 8.74 15.84
N ALA A 38 2.24 8.17 16.72
CA ALA A 38 2.14 8.36 18.17
C ALA A 38 2.40 9.83 18.54
N TRP A 39 3.42 10.44 17.94
CA TRP A 39 3.76 11.84 18.17
C TRP A 39 2.64 12.80 17.75
N ILE A 40 2.08 12.65 16.53
CA ILE A 40 0.98 13.51 16.07
C ILE A 40 -0.28 13.24 16.91
N THR A 41 -0.59 11.99 17.23
CA THR A 41 -1.74 11.63 18.06
C THR A 41 -1.66 12.30 19.44
N ALA A 42 -0.49 12.26 20.09
CA ALA A 42 -0.27 12.92 21.36
C ALA A 42 -0.45 14.44 21.27
N LYS A 43 -0.01 15.06 20.17
CA LYS A 43 -0.20 16.49 19.93
C LYS A 43 -1.66 16.87 19.68
N LEU A 44 -2.43 16.05 18.97
CA LEU A 44 -3.86 16.32 18.74
C LEU A 44 -4.66 16.19 20.04
N LEU A 45 -4.35 15.20 20.87
CA LEU A 45 -5.05 14.93 22.11
C LEU A 45 -4.49 15.68 23.33
N ASP A 46 -3.59 16.63 23.11
CA ASP A 46 -2.98 17.41 24.19
C ASP A 46 -4.06 18.17 24.97
N VAL A 47 -4.01 18.04 26.29
CA VAL A 47 -4.95 18.67 27.22
C VAL A 47 -4.83 20.20 27.19
N GLU A 48 -3.65 20.74 26.86
CA GLU A 48 -3.43 22.18 26.70
C GLU A 48 -4.19 22.75 25.49
N LEU A 49 -4.50 21.91 24.50
CA LEU A 49 -5.36 22.27 23.36
C LEU A 49 -6.86 22.12 23.69
N GLY A 50 -7.20 21.84 24.95
CA GLY A 50 -8.56 21.73 25.46
C GLY A 50 -9.30 20.49 24.98
N GLY A 51 -8.59 19.44 24.54
CA GLY A 51 -9.20 18.19 24.07
C GLY A 51 -10.05 18.33 22.80
N LYS A 52 -9.88 19.41 22.03
CA LYS A 52 -10.76 19.76 20.89
C LYS A 52 -10.62 18.82 19.69
N PHE A 53 -9.49 18.14 19.53
CA PHE A 53 -9.19 17.34 18.33
C PHE A 53 -9.46 15.84 18.54
N HIS A 54 -10.67 15.51 18.99
CA HIS A 54 -11.06 14.14 19.36
C HIS A 54 -11.96 13.43 18.33
N ALA A 55 -12.61 14.18 17.44
CA ALA A 55 -13.54 13.66 16.43
C ALA A 55 -12.88 12.69 15.41
N PRO A 56 -13.66 11.82 14.72
CA PRO A 56 -13.13 10.79 13.83
C PRO A 56 -12.19 11.30 12.71
N HIS A 57 -12.44 12.48 12.13
CA HIS A 57 -11.59 13.01 11.06
C HIS A 57 -10.15 13.33 11.51
N PHE A 58 -9.91 13.55 12.81
CA PHE A 58 -8.55 13.71 13.33
C PHE A 58 -7.72 12.41 13.30
N HIS A 59 -8.35 11.24 13.14
CA HIS A 59 -7.64 9.99 12.89
C HIS A 59 -6.85 10.02 11.57
N ALA A 60 -7.41 10.61 10.51
CA ALA A 60 -6.71 10.76 9.25
C ALA A 60 -5.53 11.74 9.38
N MET A 61 -5.70 12.81 10.15
CA MET A 61 -4.65 13.80 10.45
C MET A 61 -3.53 13.20 11.31
N ALA A 62 -3.88 12.35 12.28
CA ALA A 62 -2.94 11.65 13.14
C ALA A 62 -2.04 10.66 12.38
N ARG A 63 -2.48 10.21 11.20
CA ARG A 63 -1.87 9.13 10.41
C ARG A 63 -1.68 9.58 8.96
N PRO A 64 -0.91 10.66 8.72
CA PRO A 64 -0.78 11.27 7.39
C PRO A 64 -0.14 10.30 6.38
N ALA A 65 -0.34 10.51 5.09
CA ALA A 65 0.19 9.64 4.03
C ALA A 65 1.72 9.47 4.09
N VAL A 66 2.44 10.51 4.56
CA VAL A 66 3.90 10.43 4.76
C VAL A 66 4.30 9.37 5.81
N ALA A 67 3.45 9.07 6.80
CA ALA A 67 3.71 8.02 7.78
C ALA A 67 3.65 6.63 7.13
N GLU A 68 2.73 6.44 6.18
CA GLU A 68 2.64 5.21 5.39
C GLU A 68 3.85 5.08 4.45
N ARG A 69 4.11 6.14 3.70
CA ARG A 69 5.21 6.20 2.73
C ARG A 69 6.58 5.94 3.37
N GLU A 70 6.89 6.58 4.50
CA GLU A 70 8.18 6.40 5.19
C GLU A 70 8.38 4.94 5.60
N ALA A 71 7.37 4.35 6.25
CA ALA A 71 7.45 2.97 6.71
C ALA A 71 7.54 1.98 5.53
N ALA A 72 6.82 2.23 4.44
CA ALA A 72 6.90 1.42 3.23
C ALA A 72 8.28 1.52 2.58
N HIS A 73 8.83 2.72 2.44
CA HIS A 73 10.17 2.94 1.90
C HIS A 73 11.25 2.23 2.74
N ARG A 74 11.16 2.33 4.08
CA ARG A 74 12.07 1.64 5.00
C ARG A 74 11.96 0.12 4.87
N ALA A 75 10.73 -0.41 4.86
CA ALA A 75 10.47 -1.83 4.66
C ALA A 75 11.03 -2.36 3.33
N ILE A 76 10.80 -1.62 2.24
CA ILE A 76 11.33 -1.92 0.90
C ILE A 76 12.85 -1.90 0.90
N SER A 77 13.48 -0.92 1.56
CA SER A 77 14.94 -0.83 1.63
C SER A 77 15.55 -2.04 2.36
N PHE A 78 14.90 -2.52 3.42
CA PHE A 78 15.33 -3.73 4.13
C PHE A 78 15.11 -4.98 3.28
N ALA A 79 13.97 -5.11 2.63
CA ALA A 79 13.66 -6.20 1.71
C ALA A 79 14.65 -6.24 0.54
N GLU A 80 15.00 -5.10 -0.05
CA GLU A 80 16.03 -4.96 -1.08
C GLU A 80 17.39 -5.41 -0.56
N TYR A 81 17.76 -4.99 0.66
CA TYR A 81 19.04 -5.36 1.26
C TYR A 81 19.15 -6.87 1.54
N VAL A 82 18.10 -7.47 2.11
CA VAL A 82 18.04 -8.90 2.47
C VAL A 82 17.65 -9.77 1.25
N ASP A 83 17.37 -9.17 0.10
CA ASP A 83 16.89 -9.83 -1.12
C ASP A 83 15.62 -10.67 -0.84
N THR A 84 14.65 -10.12 -0.13
CA THR A 84 13.44 -10.85 0.28
C THR A 84 12.20 -10.23 -0.37
N PRO A 85 11.36 -11.01 -1.06
CA PRO A 85 10.08 -10.53 -1.56
C PRO A 85 9.19 -10.01 -0.44
N LEU A 86 8.48 -8.92 -0.73
CA LEU A 86 7.69 -8.21 0.27
C LEU A 86 6.36 -7.77 -0.34
N LEU A 87 5.26 -8.00 0.38
CA LEU A 87 3.95 -7.42 0.10
C LEU A 87 3.66 -6.30 1.11
N ILE A 88 3.50 -5.07 0.63
CA ILE A 88 2.94 -3.97 1.44
C ILE A 88 1.42 -4.14 1.42
N VAL A 89 0.83 -4.41 2.58
CA VAL A 89 -0.62 -4.62 2.69
C VAL A 89 -1.38 -3.30 2.73
N HIS A 90 -2.67 -3.33 2.36
CA HIS A 90 -3.64 -2.23 2.47
C HIS A 90 -3.07 -0.82 2.19
N VAL A 91 -2.36 -0.67 1.07
CA VAL A 91 -1.82 0.60 0.56
C VAL A 91 -2.96 1.58 0.31
N SER A 92 -2.87 2.74 0.96
CA SER A 92 -3.92 3.78 0.97
C SER A 92 -3.54 5.06 0.23
N SER A 93 -2.25 5.23 -0.12
CA SER A 93 -1.74 6.44 -0.75
C SER A 93 -0.97 6.19 -2.05
N GLY A 94 -1.10 7.10 -3.00
CA GLY A 94 -0.36 7.15 -4.25
C GLY A 94 1.14 7.31 -4.04
N ASP A 95 1.55 8.05 -3.01
CA ASP A 95 2.96 8.18 -2.60
C ASP A 95 3.58 6.82 -2.25
N THR A 96 2.85 5.98 -1.51
CA THR A 96 3.28 4.63 -1.16
C THR A 96 3.27 3.71 -2.38
N ALA A 97 2.25 3.80 -3.22
CA ALA A 97 2.23 3.10 -4.50
C ALA A 97 3.44 3.49 -5.40
N ALA A 98 3.87 4.76 -5.37
CA ALA A 98 5.04 5.22 -6.11
C ALA A 98 6.36 4.63 -5.57
N GLU A 99 6.50 4.41 -4.26
CA GLU A 99 7.65 3.66 -3.70
C GLU A 99 7.70 2.22 -4.24
N ILE A 100 6.55 1.55 -4.28
CA ILE A 100 6.43 0.20 -4.86
C ILE A 100 6.79 0.24 -6.34
N GLY A 101 6.27 1.20 -7.09
CA GLY A 101 6.60 1.41 -8.51
C GLY A 101 8.10 1.62 -8.75
N ARG A 102 8.76 2.44 -7.91
CA ARG A 102 10.23 2.63 -7.95
C ARG A 102 10.99 1.33 -7.69
N ALA A 103 10.55 0.52 -6.74
CA ALA A 103 11.19 -0.77 -6.46
C ALA A 103 11.04 -1.73 -7.65
N LYS A 104 9.87 -1.76 -8.29
CA LYS A 104 9.62 -2.56 -9.49
C LYS A 104 10.48 -2.12 -10.68
N GLN A 105 10.73 -0.82 -10.85
CA GLN A 105 11.65 -0.32 -11.89
C GLN A 105 13.10 -0.77 -11.68
N ARG A 106 13.45 -1.20 -10.46
CA ARG A 106 14.75 -1.80 -10.12
C ARG A 106 14.71 -3.34 -10.09
N ASP A 107 13.65 -3.95 -10.60
CA ASP A 107 13.40 -5.40 -10.61
C ASP A 107 13.42 -6.05 -9.21
N ILE A 108 13.10 -5.28 -8.17
CA ILE A 108 12.98 -5.80 -6.80
C ILE A 108 11.58 -6.40 -6.64
N PRO A 109 11.43 -7.63 -6.09
CA PRO A 109 10.15 -8.31 -5.94
C PRO A 109 9.30 -7.72 -4.80
N ILE A 110 8.89 -6.46 -4.96
CA ILE A 110 7.99 -5.74 -4.07
C ILE A 110 6.59 -5.73 -4.69
N TYR A 111 5.62 -6.10 -3.86
CA TYR A 111 4.22 -6.18 -4.20
C TYR A 111 3.39 -5.22 -3.34
N GLY A 112 2.24 -4.81 -3.86
CA GLY A 112 1.28 -3.98 -3.14
C GLY A 112 -0.13 -4.58 -3.17
N GLU A 113 -0.81 -4.50 -2.04
CA GLU A 113 -2.23 -4.75 -1.90
C GLU A 113 -2.95 -3.44 -1.58
N THR A 114 -4.11 -3.20 -2.16
CA THR A 114 -5.06 -2.17 -1.68
C THR A 114 -6.43 -2.79 -1.40
N CYS A 115 -7.40 -1.99 -0.99
CA CYS A 115 -8.72 -2.46 -0.56
C CYS A 115 -9.84 -1.54 -1.08
N PRO A 116 -11.08 -2.02 -1.29
CA PRO A 116 -12.17 -1.24 -1.85
C PRO A 116 -12.47 0.06 -1.09
N GLN A 117 -12.27 0.11 0.22
CA GLN A 117 -12.46 1.35 0.99
C GLN A 117 -11.57 2.49 0.49
N TYR A 118 -10.36 2.22 0.00
CA TYR A 118 -9.48 3.26 -0.56
C TYR A 118 -9.80 3.59 -2.02
N LEU A 119 -10.62 2.78 -2.68
CA LEU A 119 -11.03 2.93 -4.08
C LEU A 119 -12.42 3.58 -4.24
N TYR A 120 -13.25 3.51 -3.19
CA TYR A 120 -14.66 3.96 -3.20
C TYR A 120 -15.01 4.99 -2.14
N LEU A 121 -14.28 5.01 -1.02
CA LEU A 121 -14.55 5.92 0.10
C LEU A 121 -13.41 6.94 0.21
N THR A 122 -13.70 8.06 0.88
CA THR A 122 -12.75 9.15 1.08
C THR A 122 -12.80 9.64 2.52
N ASP A 123 -11.80 10.41 2.90
CA ASP A 123 -11.73 11.08 4.22
C ASP A 123 -12.96 11.94 4.54
N LYS A 124 -13.71 12.41 3.53
CA LYS A 124 -15.01 13.09 3.70
C LYS A 124 -15.98 12.28 4.57
N CYS A 125 -15.94 10.95 4.50
CA CYS A 125 -16.79 10.07 5.32
C CYS A 125 -16.53 10.24 6.84
N LEU A 126 -15.29 10.58 7.22
CA LEU A 126 -14.88 10.76 8.61
C LEU A 126 -15.41 12.07 9.22
N CYS A 127 -15.83 13.02 8.38
CA CYS A 127 -16.42 14.29 8.80
C CYS A 127 -17.95 14.18 9.05
N SER A 128 -18.56 13.04 8.77
CA SER A 128 -19.99 12.82 8.98
C SER A 128 -20.34 12.63 10.46
N ALA A 129 -21.64 12.78 10.79
CA ALA A 129 -22.15 12.49 12.14
C ALA A 129 -21.88 11.04 12.58
N GLU A 130 -21.75 10.12 11.63
CA GLU A 130 -21.43 8.71 11.88
C GLU A 130 -19.98 8.36 11.48
N GLY A 131 -19.06 9.33 11.50
CA GLY A 131 -17.67 9.18 11.04
C GLY A 131 -16.91 7.99 11.66
N ALA A 132 -17.28 7.57 12.87
CA ALA A 132 -16.74 6.39 13.53
C ALA A 132 -16.95 5.07 12.75
N LYS A 133 -18.00 4.98 11.91
CA LYS A 133 -18.23 3.82 11.00
C LYS A 133 -17.07 3.59 10.03
N PHE A 134 -16.31 4.64 9.72
CA PHE A 134 -15.30 4.67 8.67
C PHE A 134 -13.85 4.63 9.20
N LEU A 135 -13.67 4.48 10.52
CA LEU A 135 -12.34 4.41 11.13
C LEU A 135 -11.64 3.07 10.84
N CYS A 136 -10.53 3.14 10.11
CA CYS A 136 -9.64 2.04 9.73
C CYS A 136 -8.18 2.50 9.65
N SER A 137 -7.24 1.57 9.48
CA SER A 137 -5.81 1.85 9.52
C SER A 137 -5.07 1.09 8.40
N PRO A 138 -4.42 1.78 7.43
CA PRO A 138 -4.38 3.24 7.23
C PRO A 138 -5.75 3.90 7.08
N PRO A 139 -5.88 5.21 7.39
CA PRO A 139 -7.16 5.92 7.29
C PRO A 139 -7.61 6.10 5.84
N LEU A 140 -8.90 6.36 5.63
CA LEU A 140 -9.39 6.86 4.35
C LEU A 140 -8.67 8.15 3.95
N ARG A 141 -8.46 8.34 2.65
CA ARG A 141 -7.69 9.44 2.07
C ARG A 141 -8.54 10.32 1.17
N THR A 142 -7.92 11.36 0.63
CA THR A 142 -8.56 12.28 -0.31
C THR A 142 -8.92 11.58 -1.63
N GLU A 143 -9.79 12.22 -2.43
CA GLU A 143 -10.12 11.78 -3.80
C GLU A 143 -8.89 11.71 -4.73
N LYS A 144 -7.88 12.55 -4.48
CA LYS A 144 -6.61 12.51 -5.21
C LYS A 144 -5.87 11.19 -4.99
N GLU A 145 -5.78 10.75 -3.74
CA GLU A 145 -5.15 9.48 -3.39
C GLU A 145 -5.96 8.30 -3.96
N GLN A 146 -7.29 8.36 -3.89
CA GLN A 146 -8.18 7.37 -4.50
C GLN A 146 -7.91 7.22 -6.01
N ALA A 147 -7.81 8.34 -6.74
CA ALA A 147 -7.50 8.32 -8.17
C ALA A 147 -6.11 7.72 -8.45
N ALA A 148 -5.11 8.05 -7.63
CA ALA A 148 -3.77 7.50 -7.76
C ALA A 148 -3.73 5.96 -7.54
N LEU A 149 -4.54 5.43 -6.61
CA LEU A 149 -4.64 3.99 -6.40
C LEU A 149 -5.32 3.27 -7.58
N TRP A 150 -6.37 3.87 -8.16
CA TRP A 150 -6.97 3.34 -9.40
C TRP A 150 -5.96 3.31 -10.55
N GLN A 151 -5.15 4.36 -10.70
CA GLN A 151 -4.08 4.41 -11.69
C GLN A 151 -3.04 3.31 -11.41
N ALA A 152 -2.55 3.19 -10.18
CA ALA A 152 -1.57 2.17 -9.79
C ALA A 152 -2.07 0.73 -10.00
N LEU A 153 -3.37 0.48 -9.83
CA LEU A 153 -3.98 -0.82 -10.17
C LEU A 153 -3.94 -1.09 -11.68
N ASN A 154 -4.33 -0.12 -12.49
CA ASN A 154 -4.36 -0.25 -13.95
C ASN A 154 -2.95 -0.40 -14.54
N GLU A 155 -1.95 0.27 -13.97
CA GLU A 155 -0.55 0.20 -14.39
C GLU A 155 0.19 -1.05 -13.90
N GLY A 156 -0.46 -1.92 -13.11
CA GLY A 156 0.19 -3.12 -12.60
C GLY A 156 1.06 -2.89 -11.37
N VAL A 157 1.10 -1.68 -10.80
CA VAL A 157 1.91 -1.31 -9.62
C VAL A 157 1.40 -2.01 -8.37
N LEU A 158 0.08 -2.13 -8.19
CA LEU A 158 -0.55 -2.90 -7.11
C LEU A 158 -1.03 -4.26 -7.65
N GLN A 159 -0.81 -5.36 -6.95
CA GLN A 159 -1.10 -6.71 -7.46
C GLN A 159 -2.35 -7.33 -6.86
N VAL A 160 -2.80 -6.85 -5.70
CA VAL A 160 -3.91 -7.46 -4.96
C VAL A 160 -4.93 -6.40 -4.58
N VAL A 161 -6.21 -6.76 -4.68
CA VAL A 161 -7.28 -6.06 -3.97
C VAL A 161 -7.94 -7.01 -2.98
N SER A 162 -7.67 -6.81 -1.68
CA SER A 162 -8.27 -7.55 -0.56
C SER A 162 -9.46 -6.76 0.01
N SER A 163 -9.98 -7.13 1.19
CA SER A 163 -11.02 -6.33 1.88
C SER A 163 -10.54 -5.69 3.18
N ASP A 164 -9.42 -6.17 3.75
CA ASP A 164 -9.05 -5.87 5.14
C ASP A 164 -10.22 -6.04 6.12
N HIS A 165 -11.03 -7.11 5.93
CA HIS A 165 -12.23 -7.33 6.71
C HIS A 165 -11.90 -7.53 8.19
N SER A 166 -12.16 -6.49 8.98
CA SER A 166 -12.01 -6.45 10.43
C SER A 166 -13.19 -5.66 10.98
N ALA A 167 -14.28 -6.37 11.27
CA ALA A 167 -15.57 -5.75 11.46
C ALA A 167 -16.01 -5.69 12.93
N TYR A 168 -16.58 -4.56 13.29
CA TYR A 168 -17.25 -4.32 14.57
C TYR A 168 -18.65 -3.82 14.25
N ASN A 169 -19.64 -4.16 15.07
CA ASN A 169 -20.93 -3.50 14.99
C ASN A 169 -20.79 -1.99 15.28
N TYR A 170 -21.66 -1.17 14.72
CA TYR A 170 -21.69 0.27 14.98
C TYR A 170 -22.28 0.54 16.37
N GLY A 171 -23.57 0.22 16.56
CA GLY A 171 -24.31 0.50 17.80
C GLY A 171 -24.59 -0.75 18.64
N SER A 172 -24.73 -1.90 18.00
CA SER A 172 -24.97 -3.17 18.67
C SER A 172 -23.73 -3.67 19.43
N ALA A 173 -23.90 -4.14 20.66
CA ALA A 173 -22.84 -4.80 21.43
C ALA A 173 -22.70 -6.31 21.08
N LYS A 174 -23.49 -6.84 20.14
CA LYS A 174 -23.35 -8.23 19.68
C LYS A 174 -21.94 -8.44 19.13
N GLY A 175 -21.28 -9.52 19.57
CA GLY A 175 -19.90 -9.83 19.19
C GLY A 175 -18.82 -9.20 20.09
N GLY A 176 -19.20 -8.50 21.18
CA GLY A 176 -18.30 -8.11 22.25
C GLY A 176 -17.86 -6.64 22.22
N ALA A 177 -17.48 -6.10 21.05
CA ALA A 177 -17.07 -4.70 20.89
C ALA A 177 -17.88 -3.98 19.79
N SER A 178 -18.13 -2.69 19.97
CA SER A 178 -18.81 -1.84 18.98
C SER A 178 -18.08 -0.52 18.76
N LYS A 179 -18.30 0.11 17.60
CA LYS A 179 -17.70 1.40 17.25
C LYS A 179 -18.09 2.51 18.22
N THR A 180 -19.28 2.46 18.82
CA THR A 180 -19.79 3.47 19.75
C THR A 180 -19.75 3.04 21.22
N MET A 181 -19.03 1.96 21.58
CA MET A 181 -18.96 1.47 22.96
C MET A 181 -18.45 2.54 23.95
N GLY A 182 -17.51 3.38 23.52
CA GLY A 182 -16.98 4.50 24.32
C GLY A 182 -17.90 5.73 24.39
N GLY A 183 -19.10 5.67 23.79
CA GLY A 183 -19.94 6.83 23.49
C GLY A 183 -19.66 7.38 22.09
N THR A 184 -20.64 8.12 21.53
CA THR A 184 -20.51 8.76 20.21
C THR A 184 -19.47 9.88 20.17
N ASP A 185 -19.18 10.47 21.34
CA ASP A 185 -18.21 11.55 21.50
C ASP A 185 -16.81 11.05 21.94
N ALA A 186 -16.62 9.72 22.01
CA ALA A 186 -15.34 9.13 22.37
C ALA A 186 -14.23 9.64 21.42
N PRO A 187 -13.02 9.88 21.94
CA PRO A 187 -11.90 10.24 21.08
C PRO A 187 -11.63 9.13 20.07
N PHE A 188 -11.23 9.49 18.85
CA PHE A 188 -11.00 8.56 17.74
C PHE A 188 -10.05 7.40 18.10
N THR A 189 -9.13 7.61 19.05
CA THR A 189 -8.20 6.59 19.56
C THR A 189 -8.85 5.49 20.41
N LYS A 190 -10.12 5.68 20.81
CA LYS A 190 -10.90 4.72 21.60
C LYS A 190 -11.94 3.97 20.76
N VAL A 191 -12.07 4.31 19.49
CA VAL A 191 -12.95 3.60 18.56
C VAL A 191 -12.21 2.38 17.99
N PRO A 192 -12.79 1.17 18.01
CA PRO A 192 -12.21 0.00 17.34
C PRO A 192 -11.95 0.26 15.84
N MET A 193 -10.77 -0.13 15.34
CA MET A 193 -10.35 0.11 13.95
C MET A 193 -10.68 -1.07 13.04
N GLY A 194 -11.21 -0.78 11.85
CA GLY A 194 -11.49 -1.79 10.81
C GLY A 194 -12.89 -1.64 10.20
N LEU A 195 -13.08 -2.18 8.99
CA LEU A 195 -14.34 -2.07 8.25
C LEU A 195 -14.84 -3.44 7.79
N PRO A 196 -16.17 -3.64 7.68
CA PRO A 196 -16.69 -4.73 6.89
C PRO A 196 -16.57 -4.45 5.40
N GLY A 197 -16.48 -5.53 4.61
CA GLY A 197 -16.19 -5.41 3.18
C GLY A 197 -15.95 -6.72 2.44
N LEU A 198 -15.99 -7.87 3.12
CA LEU A 198 -15.75 -9.18 2.49
C LEU A 198 -16.72 -9.42 1.33
N GLU A 199 -18.03 -9.28 1.57
CA GLU A 199 -19.07 -9.47 0.57
C GLU A 199 -19.08 -8.38 -0.50
N CYS A 200 -18.87 -7.12 -0.10
CA CYS A 200 -18.90 -5.98 -1.03
C CYS A 200 -17.71 -5.94 -2.00
N ARG A 201 -16.58 -6.59 -1.69
CA ARG A 201 -15.34 -6.51 -2.49
C ARG A 201 -15.55 -6.84 -3.96
N LEU A 202 -16.18 -7.98 -4.25
CA LEU A 202 -16.37 -8.43 -5.63
C LEU A 202 -17.43 -7.61 -6.39
N PRO A 203 -18.64 -7.35 -5.85
CA PRO A 203 -19.64 -6.50 -6.50
C PRO A 203 -19.12 -5.10 -6.84
N LEU A 204 -18.37 -4.47 -5.92
CA LEU A 204 -17.76 -3.16 -6.16
C LEU A 204 -16.80 -3.23 -7.36
N LEU A 205 -15.81 -4.12 -7.34
CA LEU A 205 -14.84 -4.21 -8.42
C LEU A 205 -15.43 -4.72 -9.75
N TYR A 206 -16.43 -5.61 -9.70
CA TYR A 206 -17.17 -6.05 -10.88
C TYR A 206 -17.88 -4.88 -11.54
N SER A 207 -18.60 -4.08 -10.75
CA SER A 207 -19.20 -2.84 -11.22
C SER A 207 -18.16 -1.86 -11.77
N ALA A 208 -17.00 -1.73 -11.13
CA ALA A 208 -15.92 -0.88 -11.62
C ALA A 208 -15.47 -1.29 -13.02
N ALA A 209 -15.35 -2.59 -13.27
CA ALA A 209 -14.93 -3.09 -14.56
C ALA A 209 -15.98 -2.92 -15.64
N LEU A 210 -17.26 -3.15 -15.32
CA LEU A 210 -18.37 -2.88 -16.25
C LEU A 210 -18.47 -1.39 -16.60
N LEU A 211 -18.11 -0.51 -15.67
CA LEU A 211 -18.06 0.94 -15.87
C LEU A 211 -16.72 1.44 -16.45
N GLY A 212 -15.81 0.55 -16.81
CA GLY A 212 -14.55 0.90 -17.48
C GLY A 212 -13.45 1.50 -16.59
N LYS A 213 -13.58 1.45 -15.25
CA LYS A 213 -12.53 1.93 -14.32
C LYS A 213 -11.30 1.02 -14.25
N ILE A 214 -11.49 -0.26 -14.58
CA ILE A 214 -10.46 -1.31 -14.63
C ILE A 214 -10.90 -2.34 -15.67
N SER A 215 -9.99 -2.99 -16.38
CA SER A 215 -10.42 -4.06 -17.30
C SER A 215 -10.92 -5.28 -16.53
N LEU A 216 -11.86 -6.04 -17.11
CA LEU A 216 -12.38 -7.27 -16.50
C LEU A 216 -11.24 -8.28 -16.21
N THR A 217 -10.31 -8.44 -17.15
CA THR A 217 -9.13 -9.31 -16.96
C THR A 217 -8.26 -8.84 -15.80
N ARG A 218 -8.01 -7.53 -15.70
CA ARG A 218 -7.19 -6.96 -14.63
C ARG A 218 -7.85 -7.11 -13.26
N MET A 219 -9.16 -6.94 -13.19
CA MET A 219 -9.94 -7.22 -11.99
C MET A 219 -9.80 -8.68 -11.56
N VAL A 220 -10.02 -9.65 -12.45
CA VAL A 220 -9.82 -11.09 -12.17
C VAL A 220 -8.41 -11.35 -11.65
N GLU A 221 -7.41 -10.72 -12.27
CA GLU A 221 -6.01 -10.84 -11.90
C GLU A 221 -5.78 -10.41 -10.43
N VAL A 222 -6.22 -9.21 -10.05
CA VAL A 222 -5.95 -8.65 -8.71
C VAL A 222 -6.83 -9.22 -7.60
N VAL A 223 -8.00 -9.79 -7.93
CA VAL A 223 -8.92 -10.35 -6.92
C VAL A 223 -8.74 -11.84 -6.68
N SER A 224 -8.13 -12.58 -7.62
CA SER A 224 -8.05 -14.04 -7.58
C SER A 224 -6.68 -14.61 -7.98
N THR A 225 -6.20 -14.33 -9.19
CA THR A 225 -5.00 -14.99 -9.74
C THR A 225 -3.71 -14.55 -9.04
N ASN A 226 -3.50 -13.25 -8.83
CA ASN A 226 -2.31 -12.74 -8.14
C ASN A 226 -2.26 -13.14 -6.67
N PRO A 227 -3.36 -13.04 -5.88
CA PRO A 227 -3.38 -13.60 -4.53
C PRO A 227 -3.01 -15.09 -4.52
N ALA A 228 -3.58 -15.91 -5.42
CA ALA A 228 -3.24 -17.32 -5.49
C ALA A 228 -1.76 -17.57 -5.80
N LYS A 229 -1.13 -16.75 -6.65
CA LYS A 229 0.30 -16.84 -6.95
C LYS A 229 1.18 -16.38 -5.78
N LEU A 230 0.84 -15.27 -5.12
CA LEU A 230 1.56 -14.67 -3.99
C LEU A 230 1.47 -15.49 -2.70
N TYR A 231 0.45 -16.34 -2.58
CA TYR A 231 0.24 -17.21 -1.42
C TYR A 231 0.40 -18.70 -1.73
N GLY A 232 0.99 -19.05 -2.87
CA GLY A 232 1.36 -20.44 -3.18
C GLY A 232 0.20 -21.40 -3.39
N LEU A 233 -0.94 -20.89 -3.87
CA LEU A 233 -2.16 -21.67 -4.16
C LEU A 233 -2.41 -21.83 -5.66
N TYR A 234 -1.71 -21.09 -6.52
CA TYR A 234 -1.80 -21.24 -7.97
C TYR A 234 -1.12 -22.56 -8.43
N PRO A 235 -1.60 -23.25 -9.49
CA PRO A 235 -2.83 -23.01 -10.24
C PRO A 235 -4.08 -23.64 -9.62
N ARG A 236 -3.97 -24.31 -8.45
CA ARG A 236 -5.12 -24.95 -7.80
C ARG A 236 -6.24 -23.95 -7.50
N LYS A 237 -5.91 -22.73 -7.08
CA LYS A 237 -6.83 -21.60 -6.88
C LYS A 237 -6.52 -20.47 -7.86
N GLY A 238 -7.51 -19.60 -8.09
CA GLY A 238 -7.34 -18.38 -8.88
C GLY A 238 -7.16 -18.60 -10.38
N ALA A 239 -7.51 -19.79 -10.88
CA ALA A 239 -7.43 -20.17 -12.28
C ALA A 239 -8.70 -20.90 -12.73
N LEU A 240 -9.15 -20.64 -13.97
CA LEU A 240 -10.13 -21.47 -14.68
C LEU A 240 -9.36 -22.36 -15.65
N ALA A 241 -8.93 -23.52 -15.17
CA ALA A 241 -8.11 -24.46 -15.93
C ALA A 241 -8.40 -25.92 -15.52
N VAL A 242 -8.15 -26.86 -16.43
CA VAL A 242 -8.25 -28.30 -16.11
C VAL A 242 -7.29 -28.62 -14.96
N GLY A 243 -7.81 -29.26 -13.91
CA GLY A 243 -7.07 -29.62 -12.70
C GLY A 243 -7.10 -28.58 -11.57
N ALA A 244 -7.62 -27.36 -11.80
CA ALA A 244 -7.89 -26.40 -10.74
C ALA A 244 -9.15 -26.77 -9.94
N ASP A 245 -9.26 -26.29 -8.69
CA ASP A 245 -10.50 -26.42 -7.92
C ASP A 245 -11.61 -25.63 -8.63
N ALA A 246 -12.80 -26.21 -8.77
CA ALA A 246 -13.96 -25.57 -9.38
C ALA A 246 -14.60 -24.51 -8.45
N ASP A 247 -13.80 -23.52 -8.06
CA ASP A 247 -14.20 -22.33 -7.33
C ASP A 247 -14.54 -21.22 -8.34
N ILE A 248 -15.81 -21.13 -8.70
CA ILE A 248 -16.28 -20.35 -9.85
C ILE A 248 -17.36 -19.38 -9.41
N VAL A 249 -17.31 -18.16 -9.91
CA VAL A 249 -18.39 -17.18 -9.73
C VAL A 249 -19.00 -16.90 -11.10
N VAL A 250 -20.32 -17.01 -11.19
CA VAL A 250 -21.10 -16.62 -12.38
C VAL A 250 -21.79 -15.31 -12.07
N CYS A 251 -21.61 -14.30 -12.92
CA CYS A 251 -22.21 -12.98 -12.76
C CYS A 251 -23.12 -12.63 -13.94
N ASP A 252 -24.18 -11.88 -13.68
CA ASP A 252 -25.00 -11.23 -14.71
C ASP A 252 -24.64 -9.74 -14.76
N PRO A 253 -24.13 -9.22 -15.88
CA PRO A 253 -23.73 -7.82 -16.00
C PRO A 253 -24.90 -6.84 -16.06
N ASN A 254 -26.15 -7.30 -16.28
CA ASN A 254 -27.29 -6.43 -16.54
C ASN A 254 -28.08 -6.05 -15.28
N ILE A 255 -27.84 -6.74 -14.17
CA ILE A 255 -28.55 -6.48 -12.91
C ILE A 255 -27.83 -5.36 -12.16
N SER A 256 -28.55 -4.28 -11.84
CA SER A 256 -28.04 -3.21 -10.99
C SER A 256 -28.69 -3.28 -9.60
N SER A 257 -27.94 -2.93 -8.56
CA SER A 257 -28.47 -2.85 -7.20
C SER A 257 -27.80 -1.72 -6.40
N THR A 258 -28.36 -1.43 -5.24
CA THR A 258 -27.76 -0.53 -4.25
C THR A 258 -27.34 -1.34 -3.04
N ILE A 259 -26.08 -1.20 -2.63
CA ILE A 259 -25.57 -1.87 -1.44
C ILE A 259 -26.26 -1.26 -0.21
N GLY A 260 -26.80 -2.12 0.65
CA GLY A 260 -27.30 -1.74 1.95
C GLY A 260 -27.08 -2.86 2.96
N SER A 261 -26.85 -2.50 4.21
CA SER A 261 -26.61 -3.44 5.31
C SER A 261 -27.64 -4.57 5.39
N ARG A 262 -28.93 -4.26 5.16
CA ARG A 262 -30.03 -5.23 5.21
C ARG A 262 -30.00 -6.30 4.10
N SER A 263 -29.22 -6.10 3.05
CA SER A 263 -29.08 -7.06 1.94
C SER A 263 -27.74 -7.80 1.97
N LEU A 264 -26.94 -7.63 3.02
CA LEU A 264 -25.69 -8.34 3.22
C LEU A 264 -25.91 -9.55 4.14
N HIS A 265 -25.01 -10.51 4.04
CA HIS A 265 -25.07 -11.80 4.71
C HIS A 265 -24.03 -11.91 5.84
N ASP A 266 -23.79 -10.81 6.54
CA ASP A 266 -22.96 -10.74 7.74
C ASP A 266 -23.79 -10.46 9.00
N GLU A 267 -23.14 -10.50 10.17
CA GLU A 267 -23.77 -10.29 11.48
C GLU A 267 -23.69 -8.83 11.95
N LEU A 268 -23.51 -7.88 11.02
CA LEU A 268 -23.27 -6.48 11.33
C LEU A 268 -24.50 -5.62 11.13
N ASP A 269 -24.58 -4.53 11.89
CA ASP A 269 -25.67 -3.56 11.84
C ASP A 269 -25.42 -2.39 10.86
N TYR A 270 -24.29 -2.40 10.12
CA TYR A 270 -23.97 -1.38 9.12
C TYR A 270 -22.98 -1.89 8.05
N THR A 271 -22.92 -1.17 6.94
CA THR A 271 -21.86 -1.29 5.93
C THR A 271 -21.31 0.10 5.58
N PRO A 272 -19.99 0.27 5.37
CA PRO A 272 -19.43 1.56 4.95
C PRO A 272 -19.80 1.91 3.50
N TYR A 273 -20.40 0.97 2.75
CA TYR A 273 -20.81 1.15 1.36
C TYR A 273 -22.33 1.39 1.22
N GLU A 274 -23.01 1.80 2.29
CA GLU A 274 -24.46 2.04 2.29
C GLU A 274 -24.82 3.08 1.20
N GLY A 275 -25.77 2.73 0.34
CA GLY A 275 -26.24 3.60 -0.74
C GLY A 275 -25.38 3.56 -2.02
N VAL A 276 -24.25 2.85 -2.05
CA VAL A 276 -23.42 2.73 -3.26
C VAL A 276 -24.17 1.91 -4.31
N ARG A 277 -24.34 2.48 -5.51
CA ARG A 277 -24.91 1.78 -6.67
C ARG A 277 -23.85 0.92 -7.34
N VAL A 278 -24.20 -0.32 -7.66
CA VAL A 278 -23.35 -1.27 -8.37
C VAL A 278 -24.06 -1.82 -9.60
N GLN A 279 -23.29 -1.98 -10.68
CA GLN A 279 -23.69 -2.68 -11.89
C GLN A 279 -23.14 -4.11 -11.86
N GLY A 280 -23.98 -5.06 -12.24
CA GLY A 280 -23.67 -6.48 -12.24
C GLY A 280 -23.96 -7.15 -10.90
N ALA A 281 -24.43 -8.39 -10.96
CA ALA A 281 -24.74 -9.19 -9.76
C ALA A 281 -24.12 -10.58 -9.83
N VAL A 282 -23.75 -11.13 -8.67
CA VAL A 282 -23.37 -12.54 -8.55
C VAL A 282 -24.63 -13.39 -8.65
N MET A 283 -24.64 -14.34 -9.56
CA MET A 283 -25.74 -15.27 -9.80
C MET A 283 -25.50 -16.61 -9.13
N PHE A 284 -24.28 -17.12 -9.22
CA PHE A 284 -23.87 -18.39 -8.61
C PHE A 284 -22.47 -18.27 -8.05
N THR A 285 -22.24 -18.90 -6.91
CA THR A 285 -20.89 -19.21 -6.42
C THR A 285 -20.77 -20.70 -6.24
N PHE A 286 -19.73 -21.27 -6.85
CA PHE A 286 -19.35 -22.66 -6.73
C PHE A 286 -18.13 -22.77 -5.83
N LEU A 287 -18.13 -23.75 -4.93
CA LEU A 287 -16.99 -24.13 -4.10
C LEU A 287 -16.64 -25.58 -4.44
N ARG A 288 -15.51 -25.81 -5.09
CA ARG A 288 -15.08 -27.13 -5.58
C ARG A 288 -16.16 -27.87 -6.38
N GLY A 289 -16.94 -27.13 -7.17
CA GLY A 289 -17.99 -27.66 -8.03
C GLY A 289 -19.38 -27.70 -7.41
N ASP A 290 -19.51 -27.52 -6.09
CA ASP A 290 -20.81 -27.46 -5.42
C ASP A 290 -21.35 -26.03 -5.39
N VAL A 291 -22.63 -25.85 -5.72
CA VAL A 291 -23.30 -24.55 -5.57
C VAL A 291 -23.45 -24.25 -4.09
N VAL A 292 -22.84 -23.13 -3.65
CA VAL A 292 -22.90 -22.64 -2.26
C VAL A 292 -23.69 -21.34 -2.11
N PHE A 293 -23.93 -20.65 -3.22
CA PHE A 293 -24.79 -19.49 -3.31
C PHE A 293 -25.49 -19.48 -4.67
N ARG A 294 -26.77 -19.13 -4.69
CA ARG A 294 -27.52 -18.87 -5.91
C ARG A 294 -28.50 -17.71 -5.74
N ARG A 295 -28.69 -16.95 -6.81
CA ARG A 295 -29.74 -15.93 -6.94
C ARG A 295 -30.74 -16.36 -8.02
N ASP A 296 -32.02 -16.30 -7.71
CA ASP A 296 -33.08 -16.57 -8.68
C ASP A 296 -33.20 -15.42 -9.69
N LEU A 297 -33.11 -15.75 -10.98
CA LEU A 297 -33.12 -14.75 -12.06
C LEU A 297 -34.44 -13.97 -12.17
N ARG A 298 -35.57 -14.54 -11.71
CA ARG A 298 -36.89 -13.91 -11.88
C ARG A 298 -37.30 -13.09 -10.68
N THR A 299 -37.06 -13.61 -9.49
CA THR A 299 -37.50 -13.04 -8.22
C THR A 299 -36.40 -12.25 -7.53
N GLY A 300 -35.13 -12.47 -7.89
CA GLY A 300 -33.98 -11.91 -7.19
C GLY A 300 -33.72 -12.54 -5.83
N ALA A 301 -34.47 -13.58 -5.44
CA ALA A 301 -34.30 -14.26 -4.17
C ALA A 301 -32.92 -14.91 -4.09
N GLU A 302 -32.25 -14.75 -2.95
CA GLU A 302 -30.91 -15.27 -2.70
C GLU A 302 -30.98 -16.45 -1.74
N GLU A 303 -30.15 -17.45 -1.99
CA GLU A 303 -30.05 -18.64 -1.17
C GLU A 303 -28.59 -19.03 -0.97
N ILE A 304 -28.17 -19.11 0.29
CA ILE A 304 -26.89 -19.67 0.71
C ILE A 304 -27.10 -21.13 1.08
N THR A 305 -26.55 -22.03 0.28
CA THR A 305 -26.59 -23.49 0.48
C THR A 305 -25.31 -24.01 1.15
N ALA A 306 -24.36 -23.13 1.47
CA ALA A 306 -23.12 -23.46 2.15
C ALA A 306 -23.38 -24.08 3.53
N ALA A 307 -22.78 -25.25 3.80
CA ALA A 307 -22.84 -25.87 5.12
C ALA A 307 -21.65 -25.46 5.99
N ARG A 308 -21.87 -25.30 7.31
CA ARG A 308 -20.79 -25.10 8.28
C ARG A 308 -19.80 -26.27 8.20
N GLY A 309 -18.51 -25.96 8.10
CA GLY A 309 -17.46 -26.97 7.91
C GLY A 309 -17.30 -27.45 6.46
N GLY A 310 -18.04 -26.89 5.50
CA GLY A 310 -17.83 -27.15 4.07
C GLY A 310 -16.53 -26.54 3.52
N GLY A 311 -15.92 -25.58 4.23
CA GLY A 311 -14.57 -25.11 3.93
C GLY A 311 -13.50 -26.15 4.28
N GLN A 312 -12.35 -26.10 3.60
CA GLN A 312 -11.20 -26.95 3.89
C GLN A 312 -9.94 -26.11 4.02
N TRP A 313 -9.05 -26.48 4.94
CA TRP A 313 -7.71 -25.91 4.99
C TRP A 313 -6.98 -26.19 3.66
N CYS A 314 -6.43 -25.14 3.05
CA CYS A 314 -5.64 -25.26 1.83
C CYS A 314 -4.17 -25.04 2.19
N ALA A 315 -3.40 -26.13 2.22
CA ALA A 315 -1.96 -26.03 2.40
C ALA A 315 -1.35 -25.24 1.23
N ALA A 316 -0.64 -24.16 1.55
CA ALA A 316 0.07 -23.34 0.59
C ALA A 316 1.44 -23.95 0.27
N HIS A 317 1.84 -23.88 -0.99
CA HIS A 317 3.21 -24.15 -1.42
C HIS A 317 4.05 -22.87 -1.36
N THR A 318 5.32 -22.96 -1.73
CA THR A 318 6.16 -21.76 -1.95
C THR A 318 5.51 -20.86 -3.00
N PRO A 319 5.30 -19.56 -2.73
CA PRO A 319 4.69 -18.65 -3.67
C PRO A 319 5.43 -18.57 -5.01
N HIS A 320 4.65 -18.48 -6.11
CA HIS A 320 5.18 -18.46 -7.47
C HIS A 320 5.92 -17.15 -7.80
N LEU A 321 5.58 -16.08 -7.09
CA LEU A 321 6.10 -14.74 -7.30
C LEU A 321 7.19 -14.38 -6.28
N LEU A 322 7.90 -15.34 -5.68
CA LEU A 322 9.05 -14.99 -4.84
C LEU A 322 10.29 -14.54 -5.65
N GLY A 323 10.20 -14.43 -6.98
CA GLY A 323 11.39 -14.32 -7.84
C GLY A 323 12.27 -15.57 -7.67
N HIS A 324 13.40 -15.65 -8.38
CA HIS A 324 14.33 -16.76 -8.19
C HIS A 324 15.02 -16.68 -6.83
N THR A 325 14.35 -17.06 -5.74
CA THR A 325 15.01 -17.45 -4.51
C THR A 325 15.68 -18.80 -4.79
N ASN A 326 16.88 -18.76 -5.38
CA ASN A 326 17.77 -19.91 -5.47
C ASN A 326 17.85 -20.52 -4.06
N GLY A 327 17.21 -21.66 -3.88
CA GLY A 327 16.78 -22.16 -2.57
C GLY A 327 17.88 -22.21 -1.51
N ALA A 328 17.49 -22.03 -0.26
CA ALA A 328 18.22 -22.42 0.95
C ALA A 328 19.76 -22.21 0.96
N ARG A 329 20.28 -21.17 0.29
CA ARG A 329 21.70 -20.80 0.43
C ARG A 329 21.83 -19.92 1.66
N ALA A 330 22.85 -20.19 2.48
CA ALA A 330 23.21 -19.36 3.63
C ALA A 330 23.32 -17.88 3.21
N TRP A 331 22.77 -16.97 4.02
CA TRP A 331 22.90 -15.54 3.78
C TRP A 331 24.21 -15.02 4.43
N PRO A 332 25.01 -14.22 3.73
CA PRO A 332 24.78 -13.76 2.36
C PRO A 332 25.18 -14.86 1.35
N CYS A 333 24.31 -15.14 0.38
CA CYS A 333 24.54 -16.22 -0.60
C CYS A 333 25.28 -15.72 -1.84
N GLU A 334 25.97 -16.62 -2.57
CA GLU A 334 26.58 -16.29 -3.85
C GLU A 334 25.51 -15.73 -4.82
N GLY A 335 25.69 -14.49 -5.27
CA GLY A 335 24.70 -13.73 -6.04
C GLY A 335 23.81 -12.78 -5.24
N SER A 336 23.91 -12.73 -3.90
CA SER A 336 23.20 -11.73 -3.11
C SER A 336 23.74 -10.32 -3.38
N VAL A 337 22.86 -9.32 -3.28
CA VAL A 337 23.22 -7.91 -3.37
C VAL A 337 24.34 -7.56 -2.37
N VAL A 338 24.35 -8.19 -1.19
CA VAL A 338 25.39 -7.98 -0.17
C VAL A 338 26.76 -8.48 -0.62
N LEU A 339 26.88 -9.72 -1.11
CA LEU A 339 28.18 -10.22 -1.59
C LEU A 339 28.61 -9.53 -2.88
N GLN A 340 27.67 -9.19 -3.78
CA GLN A 340 27.99 -8.41 -4.99
C GLN A 340 28.52 -7.03 -4.64
N ARG A 341 27.87 -6.31 -3.70
CA ARG A 341 28.35 -5.01 -3.22
C ARG A 341 29.67 -5.13 -2.46
N ALA A 342 29.84 -6.15 -1.62
CA ALA A 342 31.10 -6.38 -0.91
C ALA A 342 32.25 -6.70 -1.88
N ALA A 343 32.02 -7.54 -2.89
CA ALA A 343 33.00 -7.85 -3.91
C ALA A 343 33.32 -6.63 -4.80
N ALA A 344 32.31 -5.85 -5.18
CA ALA A 344 32.51 -4.60 -5.93
C ALA A 344 33.29 -3.55 -5.11
N PHE A 345 33.00 -3.44 -3.81
CA PHE A 345 33.73 -2.57 -2.90
C PHE A 345 35.17 -3.03 -2.70
N ASP A 346 35.41 -4.32 -2.44
CA ASP A 346 36.76 -4.89 -2.32
C ASP A 346 37.56 -4.71 -3.63
N ALA A 347 36.93 -4.94 -4.79
CA ALA A 347 37.55 -4.69 -6.09
C ALA A 347 37.90 -3.21 -6.30
N ALA A 348 37.01 -2.28 -5.92
CA ALA A 348 37.27 -0.84 -6.00
C ALA A 348 38.42 -0.42 -5.07
N MET A 349 38.45 -0.93 -3.84
CA MET A 349 39.51 -0.63 -2.88
C MET A 349 40.87 -1.22 -3.29
N ARG A 350 40.89 -2.42 -3.88
CA ARG A 350 42.12 -3.03 -4.44
C ARG A 350 42.56 -2.36 -5.74
N GLY A 351 41.63 -1.90 -6.58
CA GLY A 351 41.91 -1.14 -7.80
C GLY A 351 42.42 0.28 -7.57
N GLY A 352 42.17 0.86 -6.38
CA GLY A 352 42.72 2.14 -5.94
C GLY A 352 44.16 2.09 -5.44
N VAL A 353 44.76 0.90 -5.31
CA VAL A 353 46.19 0.73 -5.01
C VAL A 353 46.96 0.54 -6.31
N GLN A 354 46.95 1.56 -7.19
CA GLN A 354 48.04 1.67 -8.16
C GLN A 354 49.28 2.17 -7.41
N GLN A 355 50.23 1.27 -7.27
CA GLN A 355 51.58 1.55 -6.80
C GLN A 355 52.14 2.76 -7.56
N HIS A 356 52.45 3.84 -6.86
CA HIS A 356 53.39 4.83 -7.36
C HIS A 356 54.70 4.10 -7.69
N PRO A 357 55.23 4.19 -8.92
CA PRO A 357 56.53 3.60 -9.21
C PRO A 357 57.58 4.28 -8.36
N ALA A 358 58.30 3.48 -7.58
CA ALA A 358 59.47 3.91 -6.83
C ALA A 358 60.46 4.60 -7.78
N ALA A 359 60.83 5.83 -7.45
CA ALA A 359 61.90 6.55 -8.11
C ALA A 359 63.22 5.77 -7.94
N GLN A 360 63.61 5.01 -8.97
CA GLN A 360 64.97 4.50 -9.08
C GLN A 360 65.88 5.67 -9.48
N ARG A 361 66.77 6.05 -8.55
CA ARG A 361 67.96 6.84 -8.85
C ARG A 361 68.90 5.99 -9.72
N ALA A 362 69.30 6.53 -10.87
CA ALA A 362 70.53 6.18 -11.54
C ALA A 362 71.24 7.48 -11.94
N SER A 363 72.49 7.57 -11.52
CA SER A 363 73.48 8.60 -11.83
C SER A 363 73.99 8.48 -13.26
N GLU A 364 74.22 9.61 -13.94
CA GLU A 364 75.53 10.07 -14.45
C GLU A 364 75.38 11.32 -15.34
N ALA A 365 76.45 12.13 -15.36
CA ALA A 365 76.64 13.44 -16.01
C ALA A 365 76.46 13.36 -17.55
N ASP A 366 76.30 14.43 -18.34
CA ASP A 366 77.09 15.66 -18.40
C ASP A 366 76.49 16.67 -19.44
N ALA A 367 76.98 17.92 -19.40
CA ALA A 367 77.03 18.95 -20.46
C ALA A 367 75.78 19.78 -20.87
N THR A 368 75.73 21.01 -20.32
CA THR A 368 75.58 22.34 -20.97
C THR A 368 74.80 22.51 -22.30
N VAL A 369 73.87 23.49 -22.35
CA VAL A 369 73.97 24.78 -23.10
C VAL A 369 72.64 25.58 -22.97
N GLU A 370 72.80 26.90 -22.97
CA GLU A 370 71.90 28.03 -22.77
C GLU A 370 70.71 28.16 -23.76
N GLY A 371 69.67 28.94 -23.39
CA GLY A 371 68.74 29.52 -24.38
C GLY A 371 67.30 29.86 -23.92
N GLU A 372 67.13 31.08 -23.38
CA GLU A 372 66.07 32.08 -23.67
C GLU A 372 64.53 31.79 -23.61
N THR A 373 63.88 32.58 -22.74
CA THR A 373 62.66 33.42 -22.94
C THR A 373 61.21 32.87 -22.99
N GLN A 374 60.47 33.26 -21.93
CA GLN A 374 59.18 34.01 -21.88
C GLN A 374 57.79 33.35 -22.11
N PRO A 375 56.70 33.95 -21.55
CA PRO A 375 55.64 33.22 -20.84
C PRO A 375 54.21 33.36 -21.44
N GLY A 376 53.22 32.62 -20.90
CA GLY A 376 51.81 32.83 -21.25
C GLY A 376 50.78 32.14 -20.33
N ALA A 377 50.13 32.96 -19.48
CA ALA A 377 48.69 33.02 -19.13
C ALA A 377 47.89 31.71 -18.90
N HIS A 378 47.46 31.45 -17.64
CA HIS A 378 46.14 31.77 -17.04
C HIS A 378 44.96 30.87 -17.46
N THR A 379 44.44 30.08 -16.51
CA THR A 379 43.18 30.38 -15.77
C THR A 379 42.84 29.25 -14.79
N GLN A 380 42.77 29.58 -13.49
CA GLN A 380 42.16 28.76 -12.44
C GLN A 380 40.79 29.34 -12.12
N ALA A 381 39.75 28.49 -12.11
CA ALA A 381 38.46 28.81 -11.53
C ALA A 381 38.50 28.51 -10.02
N LYS A 382 38.12 29.49 -9.20
CA LYS A 382 37.95 29.35 -7.74
C LYS A 382 36.45 29.30 -7.41
N GLU A 383 36.14 28.42 -6.47
CA GLU A 383 34.90 28.31 -5.70
C GLU A 383 34.64 29.54 -4.81
N ALA A 384 33.36 29.85 -4.57
CA ALA A 384 32.83 30.53 -3.39
C ALA A 384 31.31 30.24 -3.36
N ILE A 385 30.79 29.41 -2.44
CA ILE A 385 30.45 29.64 -1.03
C ILE A 385 29.38 30.73 -0.84
N TYR A 386 28.26 30.26 -0.27
CA TYR A 386 26.98 30.89 0.08
C TYR A 386 27.09 31.81 1.32
N ASP A 387 26.41 32.95 1.28
CA ASP A 387 26.29 33.93 2.38
C ASP A 387 24.80 34.30 2.59
N PRO A 388 24.18 34.02 3.75
CA PRO A 388 22.79 34.35 4.02
C PRO A 388 22.68 35.53 5.00
N ALA A 389 22.65 36.75 4.46
CA ALA A 389 22.08 37.90 5.16
C ALA A 389 21.84 39.07 4.20
N ARG A 390 20.57 39.33 3.83
CA ARG A 390 20.02 40.68 3.63
C ARG A 390 18.53 40.68 3.29
N GLU A 391 17.80 41.44 4.12
CA GLU A 391 16.63 42.28 3.79
C GLU A 391 15.37 41.57 3.29
N GLY A 392 14.15 41.90 3.70
CA GLY A 392 13.62 43.09 4.34
C GLY A 392 12.15 43.19 3.92
N GLU A 393 11.27 43.38 4.90
CA GLU A 393 9.92 43.97 4.83
C GLU A 393 9.11 43.85 3.52
N THR A 394 7.98 43.15 3.58
CA THR A 394 6.75 43.59 2.90
C THR A 394 5.52 43.08 3.66
N ALA A 395 4.56 43.98 3.82
CA ALA A 395 3.45 43.95 4.74
C ALA A 395 2.32 42.98 4.36
N CYS A 396 1.58 42.55 5.39
CA CYS A 396 0.32 41.81 5.32
C CYS A 396 -0.80 42.63 4.65
N VAL A 397 -1.64 41.95 3.86
CA VAL A 397 -2.96 42.41 3.40
C VAL A 397 -4.00 41.43 3.98
N PRO A 398 -5.16 41.89 4.51
CA PRO A 398 -6.13 41.03 5.17
C PRO A 398 -6.99 40.26 4.16
N CYS A 399 -7.30 39.01 4.49
CA CYS A 399 -8.23 38.15 3.77
C CYS A 399 -9.61 38.21 4.43
N ASP A 400 -10.50 39.04 3.87
CA ASP A 400 -11.95 38.99 4.12
C ASP A 400 -12.67 39.09 2.76
N ALA A 401 -13.15 37.96 2.25
CA ALA A 401 -14.34 37.85 1.39
C ALA A 401 -14.67 36.37 1.12
N SER A 402 -15.96 36.07 1.18
CA SER A 402 -16.59 34.74 1.11
C SER A 402 -16.64 34.15 -0.31
N ASP A 403 -16.10 32.94 -0.51
CA ASP A 403 -16.19 32.18 -1.77
C ASP A 403 -17.47 31.34 -1.88
N ALA A 404 -18.60 32.02 -2.08
CA ALA A 404 -19.88 31.39 -2.40
C ALA A 404 -20.26 31.43 -3.90
N GLU A 405 -19.34 31.80 -4.81
CA GLU A 405 -19.70 32.09 -6.22
C GLU A 405 -18.77 31.48 -7.30
N VAL A 406 -18.29 30.24 -7.13
CA VAL A 406 -17.47 29.57 -8.18
C VAL A 406 -18.11 28.27 -8.72
N TRP A 407 -19.38 27.98 -8.45
CA TRP A 407 -20.00 26.71 -8.85
C TRP A 407 -21.24 26.80 -9.76
N GLN A 408 -21.15 27.49 -10.90
CA GLN A 408 -22.29 27.53 -11.85
C GLN A 408 -22.03 27.53 -13.37
N LEU A 409 -20.86 27.15 -13.90
CA LEU A 409 -20.72 27.07 -15.37
C LEU A 409 -19.85 25.90 -15.82
N ARG A 410 -20.45 24.71 -16.01
CA ARG A 410 -19.98 23.66 -16.93
C ARG A 410 -21.01 22.57 -17.25
N GLU A 411 -22.24 22.98 -17.55
CA GLU A 411 -23.14 22.17 -18.38
C GLU A 411 -23.56 22.99 -19.60
N LYS A 412 -23.50 22.34 -20.77
CA LYS A 412 -23.96 22.76 -22.10
C LYS A 412 -22.98 23.58 -22.94
N ALA A 413 -22.11 22.87 -23.65
CA ALA A 413 -22.04 23.03 -25.12
C ALA A 413 -21.43 21.76 -25.71
N ASP A 414 -22.21 21.09 -26.56
CA ASP A 414 -21.82 19.93 -27.37
C ASP A 414 -20.58 20.24 -28.23
N LEU A 415 -19.59 19.33 -28.20
CA LEU A 415 -18.80 18.83 -29.34
C LEU A 415 -17.91 17.66 -28.90
#